data_AF-A0A2S4L5F1-F1
#
_entry.id   AF-A0A2S4L5F1-F1
#
_cell.length_a   1.000
_cell.length_b   1.000
_cell.length_c   1.000
_cell.angle_alpha   90.00
_cell.angle_beta   90.00
_cell.angle_gamma   90.00
#
_symmetry.space_group_name_H-M   'P 1'
#
loop_
_entity.id
_entity.type
_entity.pdbx_description
1 polymer ?
#
loop_
_entity_poly.entity_id
_entity_poly.type
_entity_poly.pdbx_seq_one_letter_code
_entity_poly.pdbx_strand_id
1 'polypeptide(L)'
;MTTAQDVIMQNSANVIQNPDSISYTDKTWAQGYHSITNFNVMTTVDEDSIWHSNFNRLLPLYDDDQHRLNEPAGFPNERSWRLETEADIENWWHTEVSNPVLSAWNRYPRIIQTSHTKPLSGSNAPENIDC
;
A
#
# COMPACT_ATOMS: atom_id res chain seq x y z
N MET A 1 10.21 18.91 -12.16
CA MET A 1 10.58 17.99 -11.06
C MET A 1 9.33 17.20 -10.75
N THR A 2 9.39 15.88 -10.74
CA THR A 2 8.23 15.04 -10.45
C THR A 2 7.89 15.16 -8.97
N THR A 3 6.60 15.30 -8.67
CA THR A 3 6.07 15.46 -7.32
C THR A 3 5.46 14.16 -6.80
N ALA A 4 5.29 14.03 -5.49
CA ALA A 4 4.59 12.89 -4.90
C ALA A 4 3.15 12.75 -5.46
N GLN A 5 2.48 13.86 -5.74
CA GLN A 5 1.18 13.85 -6.40
C GLN A 5 1.20 13.17 -7.77
N ASP A 6 2.20 13.46 -8.60
CA ASP A 6 2.32 12.87 -9.93
C ASP A 6 2.48 11.34 -9.85
N VAL A 7 3.24 10.86 -8.86
CA VAL A 7 3.47 9.42 -8.67
C VAL A 7 2.25 8.73 -8.06
N ILE A 8 1.59 9.34 -7.06
CA ILE A 8 0.43 8.75 -6.37
C ILE A 8 -0.80 8.66 -7.29
N MET A 9 -1.00 9.66 -8.15
CA MET A 9 -2.17 9.72 -9.04
C MET A 9 -2.02 8.82 -10.28
N GLN A 10 -0.85 8.23 -10.49
CA GLN A 10 -0.58 7.34 -11.61
C GLN A 10 -0.58 5.88 -11.14
N ASN A 11 -1.27 5.01 -11.89
CA ASN A 11 -1.12 3.57 -11.70
C ASN A 11 0.28 3.11 -12.10
N SER A 12 0.80 2.08 -11.43
CA SER A 12 2.06 1.46 -11.82
C SER A 12 2.01 0.98 -13.27
N ALA A 13 3.05 1.28 -14.04
CA ALA A 13 3.24 0.79 -15.40
C ALA A 13 3.97 -0.58 -15.45
N ASN A 14 4.38 -1.11 -14.29
CA ASN A 14 5.13 -2.36 -14.21
C ASN A 14 4.24 -3.56 -14.48
N VAL A 15 4.74 -4.50 -15.29
CA VAL A 15 3.99 -5.70 -15.68
C VAL A 15 3.92 -6.68 -14.51
N ILE A 16 2.72 -7.17 -14.23
CA ILE A 16 2.45 -8.15 -13.19
C ILE A 16 2.05 -9.48 -13.84
N GLN A 17 2.79 -10.54 -13.52
CA GLN A 17 2.37 -11.93 -13.76
C GLN A 17 1.81 -12.48 -12.46
N ASN A 18 0.48 -12.57 -12.37
CA ASN A 18 -0.22 -13.21 -11.28
C ASN A 18 -0.73 -14.58 -11.76
N PRO A 19 -0.20 -15.70 -11.23
CA PRO A 19 -0.65 -17.05 -11.59
C PRO A 19 -1.99 -17.45 -10.93
N ASP A 20 -2.70 -16.51 -10.28
CA ASP A 20 -3.94 -16.75 -9.54
C ASP A 20 -3.81 -17.83 -8.46
N SER A 21 -2.62 -17.91 -7.86
CA SER A 21 -2.33 -18.89 -6.82
C SER A 21 -3.15 -18.62 -5.57
N ILE A 22 -4.02 -19.57 -5.21
CA ILE A 22 -4.87 -19.48 -4.02
C ILE A 22 -4.03 -19.85 -2.79
N SER A 23 -3.85 -18.91 -1.87
CA SER A 23 -3.24 -19.19 -0.57
C SER A 23 -4.18 -20.11 0.23
N TYR A 24 -3.79 -21.37 0.40
CA TYR A 24 -4.39 -22.26 1.40
C TYR A 24 -3.60 -22.10 2.71
N THR A 25 -3.95 -21.10 3.51
CA THR A 25 -3.31 -20.96 4.83
C THR A 25 -3.95 -21.96 5.81
N ASP A 26 -3.25 -23.06 6.12
CA ASP A 26 -3.61 -24.01 7.18
C ASP A 26 -3.00 -23.61 8.53
N LYS A 27 -2.62 -22.34 8.66
CA LYS A 27 -1.95 -21.81 9.83
C LYS A 27 -3.01 -21.52 10.91
N THR A 28 -2.85 -22.13 12.08
CA THR A 28 -3.78 -21.98 13.22
C THR A 28 -3.97 -20.53 13.68
N TRP A 29 -2.97 -19.66 13.49
CA TRP A 29 -3.09 -18.23 13.79
C TRP A 29 -4.09 -17.52 12.87
N ALA A 30 -4.25 -17.96 11.62
CA ALA A 30 -5.13 -17.33 10.64
C ALA A 30 -6.62 -17.63 10.94
N GLN A 31 -6.90 -18.77 11.57
CA GLN A 31 -8.25 -19.15 12.02
C GLN A 31 -8.79 -18.21 13.12
N GLY A 32 -7.92 -17.46 13.81
CA GLY A 32 -8.31 -16.49 14.83
C GLY A 32 -8.81 -15.14 14.27
N TYR A 33 -8.60 -14.88 12.98
CA TYR A 33 -9.05 -13.65 12.33
C TYR A 33 -10.46 -13.86 11.76
N HIS A 34 -11.38 -12.95 12.06
CA HIS A 34 -12.72 -13.01 11.49
C HIS A 34 -12.64 -12.72 9.99
N SER A 35 -13.29 -13.56 9.17
CA SER A 35 -13.41 -13.30 7.74
C SER A 35 -14.10 -11.95 7.51
N ILE A 36 -13.52 -11.12 6.65
CA ILE A 36 -14.15 -9.86 6.23
C ILE A 36 -15.34 -10.24 5.34
N THR A 37 -16.56 -10.11 5.87
CA THR A 37 -17.80 -10.51 5.17
C THR A 37 -18.39 -9.42 4.31
N ASN A 38 -18.09 -8.15 4.61
CA ASN A 38 -18.58 -6.99 3.87
C ASN A 38 -17.39 -6.21 3.33
N PHE A 39 -17.20 -6.23 2.02
CA PHE A 39 -16.20 -5.40 1.35
C PHE A 39 -16.91 -4.26 0.64
N ASN A 40 -16.54 -3.02 0.97
CA ASN A 40 -17.00 -1.86 0.23
C ASN A 40 -15.94 -1.50 -0.80
N VAL A 41 -16.02 -2.12 -1.98
CA VAL A 41 -15.09 -1.88 -3.08
C VAL A 41 -15.47 -0.57 -3.75
N MET A 42 -14.63 0.44 -3.59
CA MET A 42 -14.84 1.78 -4.16
C MET A 42 -14.35 1.91 -5.60
N THR A 43 -13.98 0.79 -6.23
CA THR A 43 -13.52 0.72 -7.60
C THR A 43 -14.55 -0.05 -8.43
N THR A 44 -15.03 0.55 -9.51
CA THR A 44 -15.99 -0.08 -10.43
C THR A 44 -15.44 -0.04 -11.84
N VAL A 45 -15.75 -1.07 -12.62
CA VAL A 45 -15.44 -1.10 -14.06
C VAL A 45 -16.70 -0.69 -14.81
N ASP A 46 -16.59 0.25 -15.74
CA ASP A 46 -17.69 0.64 -16.62
C ASP A 46 -17.83 -0.29 -17.84
N GLU A 47 -18.80 0.01 -18.70
CA GLU A 47 -19.05 -0.77 -19.92
C GLU A 47 -17.87 -0.74 -20.91
N ASP A 48 -17.02 0.30 -20.86
CA ASP A 48 -15.84 0.49 -21.71
C ASP A 48 -14.56 -0.13 -21.10
N SER A 49 -14.67 -0.91 -20.02
CA SER A 49 -13.54 -1.48 -19.28
C SER A 49 -12.60 -0.46 -18.65
N ILE A 50 -13.09 0.76 -18.39
CA ILE A 50 -12.37 1.80 -17.66
C ILE A 50 -12.62 1.60 -16.16
N TRP A 51 -11.53 1.62 -15.40
CA TRP A 51 -11.58 1.52 -13.94
C TRP A 51 -11.85 2.90 -13.34
N HIS A 52 -12.97 3.02 -12.63
CA HIS A 52 -13.37 4.23 -11.91
C HIS A 52 -13.19 4.02 -10.41
N SER A 53 -12.60 5.00 -9.74
CA SER A 53 -12.49 5.01 -8.27
C SER A 53 -13.34 6.12 -7.67
N ASN A 54 -14.23 5.78 -6.73
CA ASN A 54 -15.08 6.73 -6.03
C ASN A 54 -14.49 7.09 -4.66
N PHE A 55 -13.86 8.25 -4.58
CA PHE A 55 -13.21 8.74 -3.36
C PHE A 55 -14.11 9.65 -2.50
N ASN A 56 -15.42 9.76 -2.79
CA ASN A 56 -16.34 10.69 -2.11
C ASN A 56 -16.61 10.35 -0.63
N ARG A 57 -16.07 9.22 -0.13
CA ARG A 57 -16.11 8.81 1.27
C ARG A 57 -14.82 9.10 2.02
N LEU A 58 -13.75 9.49 1.32
CA LEU A 58 -12.51 9.93 1.95
C LEU A 58 -12.67 11.37 2.44
N LEU A 59 -11.86 11.73 3.44
CA LEU A 59 -11.75 13.12 3.86
C LEU A 59 -11.21 13.96 2.70
N PRO A 60 -11.68 15.22 2.53
CA PRO A 60 -11.08 16.13 1.56
C PRO A 60 -9.62 16.38 1.92
N LEU A 61 -8.82 16.76 0.92
CA LEU A 61 -7.47 17.23 1.16
C LEU A 61 -7.51 18.51 2.01
N TYR A 62 -6.66 18.55 3.02
CA TYR A 62 -6.44 19.72 3.85
C TYR A 62 -5.31 20.58 3.28
N ASP A 63 -5.19 21.82 3.73
CA ASP A 63 -4.17 22.75 3.23
C ASP A 63 -2.74 22.22 3.46
N ASP A 64 -2.51 21.44 4.54
CA ASP A 64 -1.20 20.86 4.83
C ASP A 64 -0.85 19.66 3.93
N ASP A 65 -1.84 19.02 3.29
CA ASP A 65 -1.60 17.95 2.32
C ASP A 65 -0.86 18.46 1.08
N GLN A 66 -1.01 19.75 0.72
CA GLN A 66 -0.24 20.33 -0.38
C GLN A 66 1.26 20.29 -0.11
N HIS A 67 1.70 20.38 1.15
CA HIS A 67 3.13 20.26 1.46
C HIS A 67 3.65 18.85 1.17
N ARG A 68 2.84 17.82 1.43
CA ARG A 68 3.17 16.41 1.15
C ARG A 68 3.17 16.13 -0.34
N LEU A 69 2.09 16.55 -1.02
CA LEU A 69 1.87 16.30 -2.43
C LEU A 69 2.93 16.97 -3.33
N ASN A 70 3.47 18.12 -2.91
CA ASN A 70 4.53 18.83 -3.61
C ASN A 70 5.95 18.34 -3.27
N GLU A 71 6.12 17.35 -2.38
CA GLU A 71 7.45 16.82 -2.09
C GLU A 71 8.05 16.20 -3.38
N PRO A 72 9.36 16.40 -3.63
CA PRO A 72 10.03 15.76 -4.75
C PRO A 72 9.96 14.24 -4.63
N ALA A 73 9.47 13.59 -5.69
CA ALA A 73 9.39 12.13 -5.78
C ALA A 73 9.95 11.64 -7.11
N GLY A 74 10.32 10.35 -7.15
CA GLY A 74 10.72 9.66 -8.36
C GLY A 74 9.73 8.55 -8.69
N PHE A 75 9.55 8.28 -9.98
CA PHE A 75 8.79 7.11 -10.40
C PHE A 75 9.51 5.82 -9.98
N PRO A 76 8.77 4.75 -9.66
CA PRO A 76 9.36 3.44 -9.46
C PRO A 76 10.20 3.02 -10.66
N ASN A 77 11.29 2.30 -10.39
CA ASN A 77 12.10 1.72 -11.46
C ASN A 77 11.27 0.68 -12.25
N GLU A 78 11.57 0.55 -13.53
CA GLU A 78 10.96 -0.48 -14.38
C GLU A 78 11.29 -1.88 -13.85
N ARG A 79 10.26 -2.70 -13.64
CA ARG A 79 10.37 -4.06 -13.11
C ARG A 79 9.23 -4.93 -13.65
N SER A 80 9.48 -6.23 -13.76
CA SER A 80 8.43 -7.23 -13.94
C SER A 80 8.24 -8.03 -12.66
N TRP A 81 7.00 -8.20 -12.23
CA TRP A 81 6.64 -8.92 -11.01
C TRP A 81 6.13 -10.32 -11.33
N ARG A 82 6.60 -11.32 -10.58
CA ARG A 82 6.03 -12.68 -10.55
C ARG A 82 5.47 -12.90 -9.16
N LEU A 83 4.14 -12.90 -9.04
CA LEU A 83 3.45 -13.00 -7.75
C LEU A 83 3.21 -14.47 -7.39
N GLU A 84 4.30 -15.25 -7.27
CA GLU A 84 4.23 -16.69 -6.98
C GLU A 84 4.11 -16.98 -5.48
N THR A 85 4.67 -16.11 -4.64
CA THR A 85 4.68 -16.27 -3.18
C THR A 85 4.05 -15.08 -2.45
N GLU A 86 3.65 -15.28 -1.19
CA GLU A 86 3.19 -14.18 -0.32
C GLU A 86 4.26 -13.07 -0.21
N ALA A 87 5.53 -13.45 -0.19
CA ALA A 87 6.65 -12.50 -0.13
C ALA A 87 6.77 -11.66 -1.41
N ASP A 88 6.44 -12.22 -2.58
CA ASP A 88 6.44 -11.46 -3.84
C ASP A 88 5.32 -10.42 -3.86
N ILE A 89 4.14 -10.78 -3.34
CA ILE A 89 3.00 -9.86 -3.19
C ILE A 89 3.33 -8.76 -2.19
N GLU A 90 3.94 -9.10 -1.06
CA GLU A 90 4.39 -8.13 -0.06
C GLU A 90 5.38 -7.14 -0.67
N ASN A 91 6.38 -7.64 -1.39
CA ASN A 91 7.40 -6.79 -2.02
C ASN A 91 6.81 -5.90 -3.11
N TRP A 92 5.87 -6.44 -3.91
CA TRP A 92 5.12 -5.68 -4.90
C TRP A 92 4.33 -4.55 -4.25
N TRP A 93 3.56 -4.85 -3.19
CA TRP A 93 2.76 -3.86 -2.47
C TRP A 93 3.63 -2.72 -1.93
N HIS A 94 4.75 -3.06 -1.29
CA HIS A 94 5.67 -2.04 -0.79
C HIS A 94 6.24 -1.18 -1.91
N THR A 95 6.67 -1.79 -3.01
CA THR A 95 7.34 -1.08 -4.09
C THR A 95 6.39 -0.23 -4.92
N GLU A 96 5.22 -0.74 -5.25
CA GLU A 96 4.29 -0.14 -6.22
C GLU A 96 3.17 0.67 -5.57
N VAL A 97 2.90 0.47 -4.28
CA VAL A 97 1.78 1.13 -3.59
C VAL A 97 2.25 1.93 -2.38
N SER A 98 2.90 1.30 -1.39
CA SER A 98 3.21 2.00 -0.14
C SER A 98 4.36 3.01 -0.28
N ASN A 99 5.44 2.67 -0.97
CA ASN A 99 6.60 3.55 -1.14
C ASN A 99 6.27 4.84 -1.93
N PRO A 100 5.52 4.79 -3.05
CA PRO A 100 5.03 5.99 -3.73
C PRO A 100 4.27 6.93 -2.80
N VAL A 101 3.37 6.38 -1.98
CA VAL A 101 2.65 7.12 -0.96
C VAL A 101 3.66 7.71 0.02
N LEU A 102 4.46 6.91 0.72
CA LEU A 102 5.44 7.36 1.73
C LEU A 102 6.40 8.46 1.26
N SER A 103 6.69 8.55 -0.03
CA SER A 103 7.49 9.65 -0.59
C SER A 103 6.92 11.03 -0.24
N ALA A 104 5.59 11.18 -0.16
CA ALA A 104 4.92 12.42 0.24
C ALA A 104 5.13 12.76 1.73
N TRP A 105 5.44 11.75 2.55
CA TRP A 105 5.70 11.88 3.99
C TRP A 105 7.20 11.84 4.31
N ASN A 106 8.06 12.18 3.36
CA ASN A 106 9.49 12.26 3.61
C ASN A 106 9.85 13.39 4.59
N ARG A 107 9.07 14.48 4.57
CA ARG A 107 9.34 15.69 5.37
C ARG A 107 8.19 16.17 6.25
N TYR A 108 6.92 16.04 5.82
CA TYR A 108 5.80 16.73 6.47
C TYR A 108 4.61 15.83 6.87
N PRO A 109 4.59 15.25 8.08
CA PRO A 109 5.74 14.96 8.93
C PRO A 109 6.58 13.83 8.32
N ARG A 110 7.82 13.69 8.77
CA ARG A 110 8.66 12.54 8.39
C ARG A 110 8.08 11.27 9.01
N ILE A 111 7.56 10.37 8.18
CA ILE A 111 7.06 9.05 8.58
C ILE A 111 8.04 7.98 8.11
N ILE A 112 8.33 7.02 8.99
CA ILE A 112 9.11 5.82 8.66
C ILE A 112 8.15 4.65 8.77
N GLN A 113 8.01 3.86 7.69
CA GLN A 113 7.26 2.62 7.74
C GLN A 113 8.13 1.53 8.38
N THR A 114 7.61 0.89 9.43
CA THR A 114 8.16 -0.35 9.98
C THR A 114 7.26 -1.51 9.54
N SER A 115 7.79 -2.43 8.73
CA SER A 115 7.11 -3.70 8.46
C SER A 115 7.32 -4.65 9.64
N HIS A 116 6.34 -5.51 9.92
CA HIS A 116 6.40 -6.54 10.97
C HIS A 116 6.48 -6.08 12.42
N THR A 117 6.10 -4.84 12.74
CA THR A 117 5.94 -4.42 14.14
C THR A 117 4.64 -4.94 14.72
N LYS A 118 4.69 -5.55 15.91
CA LYS A 118 3.48 -5.94 16.64
C LYS A 118 2.62 -4.70 16.89
N PRO A 119 1.28 -4.77 16.77
CA PRO A 119 0.42 -3.66 17.16
C PRO A 119 0.76 -3.24 18.59
N LEU A 120 0.79 -1.93 18.85
CA LEU A 120 0.98 -1.41 20.21
C LEU A 120 -0.12 -2.00 21.11
N SER A 121 0.22 -3.06 21.86
CA SER A 121 -0.66 -3.58 22.89
C SER A 121 -0.68 -2.58 24.05
N GLY A 122 -1.83 -2.33 24.66
CA GLY A 122 -1.95 -1.44 25.82
C GLY A 122 -1.06 -1.79 27.03
N SER A 123 -0.42 -2.96 27.00
CA SER A 123 0.71 -3.31 27.87
C SER A 123 2.04 -3.13 27.13
N ASN A 124 2.90 -2.24 27.64
CA ASN A 124 4.29 -2.13 27.22
C ASN A 124 5.01 -3.46 27.50
N ALA A 125 5.28 -4.24 26.46
CA ALA A 125 6.23 -5.33 26.53
C ALA A 125 7.58 -4.80 26.03
N PRO A 126 8.68 -4.90 26.81
CA PRO A 126 10.00 -4.53 26.32
C PRO A 126 10.41 -5.50 25.21
N GLU A 127 10.49 -5.00 23.98
CA GLU A 127 11.15 -5.72 22.88
C GLU A 127 12.67 -5.48 23.01
N ASN A 128 13.42 -6.55 23.26
CA ASN A 128 14.86 -6.53 23.07
C ASN A 128 15.13 -6.54 21.57
N ILE A 129 15.79 -5.50 21.08
CA ILE A 129 16.38 -5.46 19.75
C ILE A 129 17.78 -6.04 19.90
N ASP A 130 18.00 -7.27 19.46
CA ASP A 130 19.35 -7.81 19.33
C ASP A 130 20.05 -7.10 18.16
N CYS A 131 21.19 -6.48 18.48
CA CYS A 131 22.07 -5.77 17.56
C CYS A 131 22.92 -6.69 16.69
#